data_AF-R1FI39-F1
#
_entry.id   AF-R1FI39-F1
#
_cell.length_a   1.000
_cell.length_b   1.000
_cell.length_c   1.000
_cell.angle_alpha   90.00
_cell.angle_beta   90.00
_cell.angle_gamma   90.00
#
_symmetry.space_group_name_H-M   'P 1'
#
loop_
_entity.id
_entity.type
_entity.pdbx_description
1 polymer ?
#
loop_
_entity_poly.entity_id
_entity_poly.type
_entity_poly.pdbx_seq_one_letter_code
_entity_poly.pdbx_strand_id
1 'polypeptide(L)'
;MPDESASSPSASSPITSKGSSRSRVYTVSAAGVSVDEPTIKTNVGALPCLFLSAILAAAAVIAVIAATALTTAASALQPRDPRAADRAAAALAASSSDEPGDGARVVRFSRRGAPLTWAAAIDALESGELGPLIDESLRASPHAPALFWETAPLSKESRGALFEMATLRAPRLAGARADPSAFAVQLSAAAPCLATSFPNLGGDATLVVPCPPAAKGQPQQLDAYAHLGAFAEGAPAATRDALWRAVGKAAREAAAKSEPTWISTEGTGVPWLHVRFDRRPKYFHHEPFRRRPPKPDAPRRRMAGI
;
A
#
# COMPACT_ATOMS: atom_id res chain seq x y z
N MET A 1 -11.84 1.94 -65.53
CA MET A 1 -12.80 0.83 -65.64
C MET A 1 -12.53 -0.09 -64.45
N PRO A 2 -13.37 0.01 -63.41
CA PRO A 2 -13.26 -0.66 -62.11
C PRO A 2 -14.18 -1.89 -62.01
N ASP A 3 -14.04 -2.67 -60.93
CA ASP A 3 -15.14 -3.31 -60.19
C ASP A 3 -14.53 -3.78 -58.85
N GLU A 4 -14.84 -3.10 -57.72
CA GLU A 4 -16.00 -3.34 -56.83
C GLU A 4 -16.05 -4.74 -56.21
N SER A 5 -15.74 -4.81 -54.91
CA SER A 5 -16.67 -5.43 -53.95
C SER A 5 -16.36 -4.93 -52.54
N ALA A 6 -17.15 -3.96 -52.11
CA ALA A 6 -17.30 -3.56 -50.73
C ALA A 6 -18.03 -4.64 -49.92
N SER A 7 -17.74 -4.74 -48.63
CA SER A 7 -18.72 -5.19 -47.65
C SER A 7 -18.47 -4.50 -46.32
N SER A 8 -19.47 -3.69 -45.97
CA SER A 8 -19.58 -2.77 -44.85
C SER A 8 -19.96 -3.48 -43.53
N PRO A 9 -19.96 -2.75 -42.39
CA PRO A 9 -19.85 -3.31 -41.04
C PRO A 9 -21.21 -3.54 -40.39
N SER A 10 -21.28 -4.51 -39.48
CA SER A 10 -22.44 -4.72 -38.61
C SER A 10 -22.31 -3.88 -37.34
N ALA A 11 -23.08 -2.80 -37.29
CA ALA A 11 -23.39 -2.06 -36.08
C ALA A 11 -24.51 -2.78 -35.30
N SER A 12 -24.28 -3.06 -34.02
CA SER A 12 -25.34 -3.40 -33.07
C SER A 12 -25.43 -2.29 -32.03
N SER A 13 -26.66 -1.78 -31.89
CA SER A 13 -27.07 -0.61 -31.11
C SER A 13 -26.90 -0.78 -29.59
N PRO A 14 -26.90 0.35 -28.83
CA PRO A 14 -26.60 0.37 -27.41
C PRO A 14 -27.80 -0.04 -26.55
N ILE A 15 -27.57 -0.96 -25.60
CA ILE A 15 -28.51 -1.21 -24.50
C ILE A 15 -28.21 -0.20 -23.39
N THR A 16 -29.09 0.78 -23.25
CA THR A 16 -29.16 1.68 -22.09
C THR A 16 -29.63 0.91 -20.86
N SER A 17 -28.70 0.62 -19.95
CA SER A 17 -29.02 0.20 -18.58
C SER A 17 -28.85 1.39 -17.64
N LYS A 18 -29.97 2.05 -17.32
CA LYS A 18 -30.08 2.91 -16.14
C LYS A 18 -30.13 1.98 -14.92
N GLY A 19 -28.98 1.74 -14.31
CA GLY A 19 -28.83 0.96 -13.08
C GLY A 19 -28.45 1.86 -11.91
N SER A 20 -29.47 2.24 -11.13
CA SER A 20 -29.41 2.98 -9.88
C SER A 20 -28.20 2.63 -8.99
N SER A 21 -27.43 3.65 -8.63
CA SER A 21 -26.56 3.63 -7.46
C SER A 21 -27.39 3.23 -6.23
N ARG A 22 -27.06 2.11 -5.59
CA ARG A 22 -27.63 1.71 -4.31
C ARG A 22 -26.49 1.61 -3.30
N SER A 23 -26.34 2.67 -2.49
CA SER A 23 -25.68 2.59 -1.19
C SER A 23 -26.39 1.52 -0.37
N ARG A 24 -25.71 0.41 -0.07
CA ARG A 24 -26.19 -0.56 0.93
C ARG A 24 -25.70 -0.11 2.30
N VAL A 25 -26.57 0.59 3.02
CA VAL A 25 -26.48 0.75 4.46
C VAL A 25 -27.13 -0.49 5.07
N TYR A 26 -26.36 -1.32 5.77
CA TYR A 26 -26.93 -2.40 6.60
C TYR A 26 -27.13 -1.84 8.01
N THR A 27 -28.39 -1.66 8.41
CA THR A 27 -28.78 -1.49 9.81
C THR A 27 -29.31 -2.83 10.30
N VAL A 28 -28.63 -3.41 11.30
CA VAL A 28 -29.12 -4.59 12.02
C VAL A 28 -30.12 -4.08 13.06
N SER A 29 -31.41 -4.26 12.80
CA SER A 29 -32.48 -4.02 13.77
C SER A 29 -33.00 -5.38 14.25
N ALA A 30 -32.80 -5.65 15.54
CA ALA A 30 -33.41 -6.78 16.23
C ALA A 30 -34.87 -6.43 16.54
N ALA A 31 -35.80 -6.94 15.74
CA ALA A 31 -37.22 -6.94 16.07
C ALA A 31 -37.65 -8.38 16.38
N GLY A 32 -37.93 -8.60 17.66
CA GLY A 32 -38.39 -9.86 18.22
C GLY A 32 -39.81 -10.22 17.80
N VAL A 33 -40.06 -11.51 17.90
CA VAL A 33 -41.31 -12.24 17.70
C VAL A 33 -42.44 -11.64 18.56
N SER A 34 -43.60 -11.43 17.92
CA SER A 34 -44.86 -11.09 18.58
C SER A 34 -45.38 -12.29 19.37
N VAL A 35 -45.71 -12.04 20.64
CA VAL A 35 -46.29 -13.01 21.57
C VAL A 35 -47.81 -12.84 21.57
N ASP A 36 -48.55 -13.93 21.38
CA ASP A 36 -49.95 -14.07 21.79
C ASP A 36 -49.97 -15.04 22.98
N GLU A 37 -50.40 -14.59 24.17
CA GLU A 37 -51.04 -15.45 25.18
C GLU A 37 -51.67 -14.62 26.33
N PRO A 38 -52.52 -15.20 27.20
CA PRO A 38 -53.88 -14.77 27.39
C PRO A 38 -54.11 -13.98 28.68
N THR A 39 -55.28 -13.33 28.73
CA THR A 39 -55.75 -12.57 29.88
C THR A 39 -56.01 -13.48 31.09
N ILE A 40 -55.11 -13.42 32.08
CA ILE A 40 -55.35 -13.94 33.43
C ILE A 40 -55.65 -12.75 34.34
N LYS A 41 -56.89 -12.67 34.83
CA LYS A 41 -57.29 -11.77 35.91
C LYS A 41 -56.79 -12.35 37.24
N THR A 42 -55.93 -11.62 37.96
CA THR A 42 -55.63 -11.90 39.37
C THR A 42 -55.64 -10.63 40.21
N ASN A 43 -56.23 -10.79 41.38
CA ASN A 43 -56.46 -9.82 42.45
C ASN A 43 -55.23 -8.99 42.82
N VAL A 44 -55.42 -7.67 42.96
CA VAL A 44 -54.46 -6.74 43.56
C VAL A 44 -54.53 -6.91 45.08
N GLY A 45 -53.74 -7.87 45.59
CA GLY A 45 -53.33 -7.93 46.99
C GLY A 45 -51.97 -7.25 47.14
N ALA A 46 -51.86 -6.34 48.12
CA ALA A 46 -50.66 -5.55 48.41
C ALA A 46 -49.37 -6.39 48.44
N LEU A 47 -48.43 -6.09 47.53
CA LEU A 47 -47.06 -6.60 47.62
C LEU A 47 -46.29 -5.78 48.67
N PRO A 48 -45.63 -6.42 49.65
CA PRO A 48 -44.84 -5.72 50.66
C PRO A 48 -43.58 -5.11 50.03
N CYS A 49 -43.20 -3.90 50.50
CA CYS A 49 -42.04 -3.11 50.08
C CYS A 49 -40.70 -3.86 50.00
N LEU A 50 -40.61 -5.07 50.57
CA LEU A 50 -39.44 -5.93 50.54
C LEU A 50 -39.12 -6.49 49.14
N PHE A 51 -40.12 -6.70 48.27
CA PHE A 51 -39.88 -7.23 46.91
C PHE A 51 -39.25 -6.20 45.97
N LEU A 52 -39.62 -4.92 46.09
CA LEU A 52 -39.07 -3.86 45.26
C LEU A 52 -37.61 -3.54 45.64
N SER A 53 -37.29 -3.61 46.94
CA SER A 53 -35.93 -3.50 47.46
C SER A 53 -35.02 -4.62 46.94
N ALA A 54 -35.50 -5.87 46.90
CA ALA A 54 -34.72 -6.99 46.41
C ALA A 54 -34.41 -6.89 44.90
N ILE A 55 -35.38 -6.41 44.09
CA ILE A 55 -35.20 -6.21 42.65
C ILE A 55 -34.20 -5.09 42.36
N LEU A 56 -34.28 -3.97 43.09
CA LEU A 56 -33.32 -2.86 42.98
C LEU A 56 -31.90 -3.28 43.41
N ALA A 57 -31.78 -4.08 44.48
CA ALA A 57 -30.50 -4.61 44.92
C ALA A 57 -29.89 -5.57 43.87
N ALA A 58 -30.70 -6.46 43.29
CA ALA A 58 -30.26 -7.37 42.22
C ALA A 58 -29.80 -6.60 40.97
N ALA A 59 -30.52 -5.55 40.56
CA ALA A 59 -30.14 -4.71 39.43
C ALA A 59 -28.82 -3.96 39.67
N ALA A 60 -28.60 -3.46 40.89
CA ALA A 60 -27.34 -2.81 41.27
C ALA A 60 -26.16 -3.80 41.25
N VAL A 61 -26.35 -5.03 41.73
CA VAL A 61 -25.33 -6.08 41.69
C VAL A 61 -24.98 -6.45 40.24
N ILE A 62 -25.98 -6.58 39.36
CA ILE A 62 -25.77 -6.86 37.92
C ILE A 62 -24.99 -5.72 37.25
N ALA A 63 -25.33 -4.46 37.56
CA ALA A 63 -24.63 -3.29 37.02
C ALA A 63 -23.16 -3.23 37.47
N VAL A 64 -22.88 -3.55 38.75
CA VAL A 64 -21.50 -3.64 39.27
C VAL A 64 -20.74 -4.78 38.60
N ILE A 65 -21.35 -5.95 38.43
CA ILE A 65 -20.72 -7.09 37.73
C ILE A 65 -20.43 -6.73 36.28
N ALA A 66 -21.35 -6.08 35.57
CA ALA A 66 -21.15 -5.64 34.19
C ALA A 66 -20.05 -4.58 34.06
N ALA A 67 -20.01 -3.59 34.96
CA ALA A 67 -18.94 -2.59 34.99
C ALA A 67 -17.57 -3.21 35.32
N THR A 68 -17.55 -4.19 36.22
CA THR A 68 -16.32 -4.93 36.56
C THR A 68 -15.86 -5.78 35.38
N ALA A 69 -16.77 -6.47 34.68
CA ALA A 69 -16.47 -7.25 33.49
C ALA A 69 -15.94 -6.39 32.34
N LEU A 70 -16.53 -5.20 32.10
CA LEU A 70 -16.02 -4.24 31.10
C LEU A 70 -14.62 -3.73 31.46
N THR A 71 -14.38 -3.43 32.73
CA THR A 71 -13.07 -2.96 33.20
C THR A 71 -12.01 -4.06 33.08
N THR A 72 -12.40 -5.32 33.37
CA THR A 72 -11.51 -6.48 33.24
C THR A 72 -11.20 -6.79 31.77
N ALA A 73 -12.19 -6.67 30.88
CA ALA A 73 -12.00 -6.82 29.44
C ALA A 73 -11.13 -5.70 28.84
N ALA A 74 -11.30 -4.46 29.28
CA ALA A 74 -10.45 -3.33 28.87
C ALA A 74 -9.00 -3.47 29.37
N SER A 75 -8.79 -4.03 30.57
CA SER A 75 -7.46 -4.31 31.11
C SER A 75 -6.80 -5.54 30.44
N ALA A 76 -7.58 -6.51 29.97
CA ALA A 76 -7.09 -7.66 29.18
C ALA A 76 -6.65 -7.29 27.74
N LEU A 77 -7.09 -6.13 27.24
CA LEU A 77 -6.68 -5.56 25.94
C LEU A 77 -5.41 -4.70 26.02
N GLN A 78 -4.87 -4.44 27.21
CA GLN A 78 -3.55 -3.81 27.33
C GLN A 78 -2.45 -4.87 27.09
N PRO A 79 -1.45 -4.58 26.24
CA PRO A 79 -0.37 -5.53 25.97
C PRO A 79 0.39 -5.82 27.28
N ARG A 80 0.30 -7.07 27.74
CA ARG A 80 0.97 -7.58 28.96
C ARG A 80 2.49 -7.66 28.85
N ASP A 81 3.05 -7.41 27.66
CA ASP A 81 4.49 -7.40 27.42
C ASP A 81 4.96 -5.96 27.15
N PRO A 82 5.80 -5.36 28.04
CA PRO A 82 6.41 -4.06 27.80
C PRO A 82 7.17 -3.99 26.47
N ARG A 83 7.73 -5.12 26.00
CA ARG A 83 8.41 -5.22 24.70
C ARG A 83 7.45 -5.30 23.52
N ALA A 84 6.19 -5.69 23.74
CA ALA A 84 5.14 -5.62 22.72
C ALA A 84 4.58 -4.20 22.61
N ALA A 85 4.45 -3.50 23.74
CA ALA A 85 4.14 -2.07 23.76
C ALA A 85 5.26 -1.24 23.11
N ASP A 86 6.54 -1.55 23.37
CA ASP A 86 7.68 -0.89 22.72
C ASP A 86 7.79 -1.22 21.23
N ARG A 87 7.46 -2.45 20.81
CA ARG A 87 7.38 -2.83 19.37
C ARG A 87 6.22 -2.15 18.66
N ALA A 88 5.04 -2.06 19.28
CA ALA A 88 3.90 -1.32 18.74
C ALA A 88 4.18 0.20 18.72
N ALA A 89 4.88 0.71 19.74
CA ALA A 89 5.32 2.10 19.79
C ALA A 89 6.43 2.40 18.77
N ALA A 90 7.24 1.44 18.35
CA ALA A 90 8.20 1.58 17.25
C ALA A 90 7.63 1.29 15.86
N ALA A 91 6.37 0.84 15.77
CA ALA A 91 5.83 0.26 14.55
C ALA A 91 5.68 1.30 13.45
N LEU A 92 6.16 0.91 12.26
CA LEU A 92 5.72 1.51 11.02
C LEU A 92 4.28 1.10 10.75
N ALA A 93 3.48 2.01 10.20
CA ALA A 93 2.11 1.75 9.77
C ALA A 93 1.87 2.37 8.40
N ALA A 94 0.99 1.76 7.62
CA ALA A 94 0.57 2.24 6.32
C ALA A 94 -0.92 2.59 6.35
N SER A 95 -1.29 3.63 5.61
CA SER A 95 -2.68 4.02 5.34
C SER A 95 -2.82 4.26 3.84
N SER A 96 -4.00 4.03 3.28
CA SER A 96 -4.22 4.18 1.85
C SER A 96 -5.50 4.97 1.54
N SER A 97 -5.46 5.71 0.44
CA SER A 97 -6.60 6.42 -0.15
C SER A 97 -6.69 6.12 -1.64
N ASP A 98 -7.91 6.02 -2.17
CA ASP A 98 -8.14 5.89 -3.60
C ASP A 98 -8.35 7.29 -4.20
N GLU A 99 -7.58 7.61 -5.23
CA GLU A 99 -7.64 8.89 -5.93
C GLU A 99 -8.61 8.77 -7.12
N PRO A 100 -9.72 9.51 -7.14
CA PRO A 100 -10.75 9.38 -8.17
C PRO A 100 -10.29 9.89 -9.56
N GLY A 101 -9.22 10.69 -9.62
CA GLY A 101 -8.73 11.30 -10.86
C GLY A 101 -8.12 10.29 -11.83
N ASP A 102 -6.99 9.69 -11.45
CA ASP A 102 -6.26 8.70 -12.25
C ASP A 102 -6.47 7.25 -11.79
N GLY A 103 -7.33 7.05 -10.77
CA GLY A 103 -7.64 5.73 -10.23
C GLY A 103 -6.47 5.12 -9.46
N ALA A 104 -5.48 5.91 -9.05
CA ALA A 104 -4.38 5.45 -8.24
C ALA A 104 -4.82 5.16 -6.80
N ARG A 105 -4.24 4.12 -6.18
CA ARG A 105 -4.24 3.98 -4.72
C ARG A 105 -2.95 4.55 -4.15
N VAL A 106 -3.05 5.65 -3.42
CA VAL A 106 -1.93 6.30 -2.73
C VAL A 106 -1.78 5.71 -1.33
N VAL A 107 -0.57 5.34 -0.98
CA VAL A 107 -0.19 4.78 0.33
C VAL A 107 0.77 5.73 1.03
N ARG A 108 0.45 6.05 2.27
CA ARG A 108 1.22 6.91 3.16
C ARG A 108 1.67 6.11 4.37
N PHE A 109 2.90 6.37 4.80
CA PHE A 109 3.52 5.66 5.90
C PHE A 109 3.68 6.57 7.12
N SER A 110 3.63 5.98 8.31
CA SER A 110 3.88 6.67 9.56
C SER A 110 4.72 5.81 10.51
N ARG A 111 5.46 6.43 11.41
CA ARG A 111 6.18 5.80 12.51
C ARG A 111 5.72 6.46 13.80
N ARG A 112 5.16 5.68 14.71
CA ARG A 112 4.54 6.20 15.95
C ARG A 112 3.47 7.27 15.68
N GLY A 113 2.70 7.12 14.60
CA GLY A 113 1.67 8.08 14.17
C GLY A 113 2.18 9.35 13.47
N ALA A 114 3.50 9.58 13.44
CA ALA A 114 4.08 10.68 12.66
C ALA A 114 4.31 10.25 11.21
N PRO A 115 3.89 11.05 10.20
CA PRO A 115 4.13 10.74 8.80
C PRO A 115 5.63 10.55 8.49
N LEU A 116 5.94 9.54 7.67
CA LEU A 116 7.30 9.31 7.18
C LEU A 116 7.66 10.38 6.15
N THR A 117 8.84 10.97 6.32
CA THR A 117 9.51 11.74 5.27
C THR A 117 10.31 10.82 4.37
N TRP A 118 10.72 11.32 3.20
CA TRP A 118 11.67 10.63 2.34
C TRP A 118 12.96 10.22 3.06
N ALA A 119 13.55 11.12 3.87
CA ALA A 119 14.76 10.81 4.62
C ALA A 119 14.56 9.62 5.59
N ALA A 120 13.46 9.62 6.34
CA ALA A 120 13.13 8.53 7.26
C ALA A 120 12.79 7.22 6.52
N ALA A 121 12.11 7.31 5.38
CA ALA A 121 11.81 6.16 4.54
C ALA A 121 13.07 5.52 3.96
N ILE A 122 14.05 6.32 3.52
CA ILE A 122 15.35 5.82 3.04
C ILE A 122 16.07 5.06 4.16
N ASP A 123 16.14 5.64 5.38
CA ASP A 123 16.77 4.96 6.52
C ASP A 123 16.06 3.62 6.83
N ALA A 124 14.72 3.61 6.80
CA ALA A 124 13.91 2.42 7.05
C ALA A 124 13.98 1.37 5.93
N LEU A 125 14.22 1.77 4.67
CA LEU A 125 14.50 0.86 3.56
C LEU A 125 15.86 0.19 3.74
N GLU A 126 16.90 0.98 4.07
CA GLU A 126 18.26 0.48 4.26
C GLU A 126 18.37 -0.45 5.49
N SER A 127 17.61 -0.18 6.56
CA SER A 127 17.51 -1.06 7.74
C SER A 127 16.66 -2.30 7.49
N GLY A 128 15.83 -2.31 6.45
CA GLY A 128 14.90 -3.38 6.08
C GLY A 128 13.58 -3.36 6.84
N GLU A 129 13.31 -2.31 7.62
CA GLU A 129 12.05 -2.15 8.35
C GLU A 129 10.87 -1.83 7.41
N LEU A 130 11.08 -1.05 6.35
CA LEU A 130 9.98 -0.55 5.50
C LEU A 130 9.56 -1.54 4.41
N GLY A 131 10.47 -2.37 3.91
CA GLY A 131 10.23 -3.30 2.79
C GLY A 131 8.99 -4.21 2.99
N PRO A 132 8.85 -4.90 4.13
CA PRO A 132 7.69 -5.76 4.39
C PRO A 132 6.34 -5.03 4.32
N LEU A 133 6.29 -3.77 4.78
CA LEU A 133 5.07 -2.97 4.79
C LEU A 133 4.73 -2.44 3.39
N ILE A 134 5.75 -2.17 2.56
CA ILE A 134 5.55 -1.92 1.13
C ILE A 134 4.98 -3.17 0.46
N ASP A 135 5.58 -4.36 0.66
CA ASP A 135 5.08 -5.62 0.09
C ASP A 135 3.63 -5.93 0.50
N GLU A 136 3.27 -5.67 1.76
CA GLU A 136 1.90 -5.80 2.25
C GLU A 136 0.95 -4.83 1.54
N SER A 137 1.34 -3.56 1.43
CA SER A 137 0.55 -2.53 0.76
C SER A 137 0.36 -2.81 -0.74
N LEU A 138 1.38 -3.38 -1.40
CA LEU A 138 1.30 -3.84 -2.79
C LEU A 138 0.30 -4.98 -2.94
N ARG A 139 0.36 -5.99 -2.07
CA ARG A 139 -0.58 -7.15 -2.09
C ARG A 139 -2.01 -6.76 -1.74
N ALA A 140 -2.19 -5.77 -0.86
CA ALA A 140 -3.50 -5.25 -0.47
C ALA A 140 -4.09 -4.26 -1.49
N SER A 141 -3.33 -3.90 -2.53
CA SER A 141 -3.82 -3.01 -3.59
C SER A 141 -4.92 -3.70 -4.42
N PRO A 142 -5.99 -3.00 -4.81
CA PRO A 142 -7.01 -3.54 -5.71
C PRO A 142 -6.48 -3.76 -7.13
N HIS A 143 -5.25 -3.31 -7.40
CA HIS A 143 -4.56 -3.47 -8.67
C HIS A 143 -3.62 -4.69 -8.68
N ALA A 144 -3.44 -5.39 -7.56
CA ALA A 144 -2.59 -6.55 -7.47
C ALA A 144 -3.11 -7.73 -8.34
N PRO A 145 -2.21 -8.58 -8.87
CA PRO A 145 -0.75 -8.44 -8.90
C PRO A 145 -0.25 -7.52 -10.04
N ALA A 146 -1.11 -7.18 -10.99
CA ALA A 146 -0.76 -6.45 -12.21
C ALA A 146 -0.90 -4.94 -12.00
N LEU A 147 0.12 -4.35 -11.34
CA LEU A 147 0.15 -2.93 -10.97
C LEU A 147 1.44 -2.23 -11.44
N PHE A 148 1.33 -0.93 -11.69
CA PHE A 148 2.46 -0.01 -11.66
C PHE A 148 2.66 0.49 -10.24
N TRP A 149 3.90 0.85 -9.91
CA TRP A 149 4.26 1.45 -8.63
C TRP A 149 5.12 2.67 -8.87
N GLU A 150 4.77 3.77 -8.21
CA GLU A 150 5.38 5.09 -8.39
C GLU A 150 5.53 5.75 -7.03
N THR A 151 6.51 6.64 -6.87
CA THR A 151 6.67 7.45 -5.66
C THR A 151 6.67 8.93 -5.97
N ALA A 152 6.39 9.75 -4.96
CA ALA A 152 6.68 11.18 -5.06
C ALA A 152 8.14 11.42 -5.48
N PRO A 153 8.46 12.50 -6.23
CA PRO A 153 9.82 12.75 -6.69
C PRO A 153 10.78 13.05 -5.53
N LEU A 154 12.03 12.58 -5.68
CA LEU A 154 13.08 12.69 -4.66
C LEU A 154 14.24 13.56 -5.14
N SER A 155 14.66 14.48 -4.30
CA SER A 155 15.83 15.36 -4.47
C SER A 155 16.34 15.79 -3.09
N LYS A 156 17.47 16.51 -3.08
CA LYS A 156 18.02 17.14 -1.88
C LYS A 156 17.02 18.05 -1.18
N GLU A 157 16.18 18.73 -1.95
CA GLU A 157 15.17 19.68 -1.49
C GLU A 157 13.90 18.97 -0.99
N SER A 158 13.53 17.83 -1.59
CA SER A 158 12.31 17.07 -1.24
C SER A 158 12.53 15.94 -0.24
N ARG A 159 13.78 15.66 0.17
CA ARG A 159 14.06 14.61 1.19
C ARG A 159 13.33 14.82 2.53
N GLY A 160 12.93 16.05 2.84
CA GLY A 160 12.12 16.39 4.02
C GLY A 160 10.60 16.30 3.80
N ALA A 161 10.15 16.15 2.55
CA ALA A 161 8.74 15.96 2.22
C ALA A 161 8.29 14.55 2.59
N LEU A 162 6.96 14.33 2.61
CA LEU A 162 6.36 13.05 2.91
C LEU A 162 6.78 11.98 1.88
N PHE A 163 7.02 10.76 2.38
CA PHE A 163 7.17 9.59 1.54
C PHE A 163 5.78 9.02 1.22
N GLU A 164 5.43 9.08 -0.05
CA GLU A 164 4.18 8.57 -0.60
C GLU A 164 4.48 7.66 -1.78
N MET A 165 3.73 6.57 -1.89
CA MET A 165 3.74 5.72 -3.08
C MET A 165 2.34 5.58 -3.65
N ALA A 166 2.25 5.36 -4.94
CA ALA A 166 1.01 5.11 -5.65
C ALA A 166 1.09 3.75 -6.33
N THR A 167 -0.02 3.03 -6.30
CA THR A 167 -0.22 1.85 -7.15
C THR A 167 -1.30 2.16 -8.17
N LEU A 168 -1.08 1.75 -9.42
CA LEU A 168 -2.04 1.96 -10.51
C LEU A 168 -2.29 0.65 -11.25
N ARG A 169 -3.47 0.50 -11.84
CA ARG A 169 -3.83 -0.69 -12.61
C ARG A 169 -2.95 -0.83 -13.85
N ALA A 170 -2.30 -1.99 -14.00
CA ALA A 170 -1.41 -2.29 -15.12
C ALA A 170 -1.78 -3.63 -15.77
N PRO A 171 -2.92 -3.73 -16.47
CA PRO A 171 -3.39 -5.01 -17.02
C PRO A 171 -2.42 -5.63 -18.04
N ARG A 172 -1.54 -4.82 -18.64
CA ARG A 172 -0.49 -5.28 -19.56
C ARG A 172 0.58 -6.15 -18.91
N LEU A 173 0.71 -6.12 -17.59
CA LEU A 173 1.63 -6.98 -16.84
C LEU A 173 1.02 -8.35 -16.51
N ALA A 174 -0.31 -8.50 -16.67
CA ALA A 174 -0.98 -9.76 -16.37
C ALA A 174 -0.46 -10.89 -17.28
N GLY A 175 0.03 -11.96 -16.67
CA GLY A 175 0.57 -13.11 -17.40
C GLY A 175 1.96 -12.89 -18.02
N ALA A 176 2.65 -11.80 -17.67
CA ALA A 176 4.04 -11.61 -18.08
C ALA A 176 4.91 -12.77 -17.56
N ARG A 177 5.75 -13.31 -18.45
CA ARG A 177 6.71 -14.37 -18.11
C ARG A 177 8.06 -13.75 -17.88
N ALA A 178 8.71 -14.12 -16.78
CA ALA A 178 9.98 -13.51 -16.44
C ALA A 178 11.08 -13.89 -17.43
N ASP A 179 11.81 -12.89 -17.93
CA ASP A 179 12.96 -13.07 -18.81
C ASP A 179 14.13 -12.15 -18.39
N PRO A 180 15.20 -12.70 -17.78
CA PRO A 180 16.37 -11.91 -17.36
C PRO A 180 17.32 -11.57 -18.52
N SER A 181 17.06 -12.02 -19.75
CA SER A 181 18.00 -11.92 -20.89
C SER A 181 18.47 -10.48 -21.15
N ALA A 182 17.56 -9.50 -21.01
CA ALA A 182 17.86 -8.08 -21.18
C ALA A 182 18.91 -7.54 -20.18
N PHE A 183 19.11 -8.22 -19.05
CA PHE A 183 20.06 -7.84 -18.00
C PHE A 183 21.15 -8.90 -17.78
N ALA A 184 21.30 -9.87 -18.68
CA ALA A 184 22.16 -11.03 -18.48
C ALA A 184 23.62 -10.66 -18.16
N VAL A 185 24.16 -9.63 -18.83
CA VAL A 185 25.55 -9.17 -18.62
C VAL A 185 25.73 -8.61 -17.21
N GLN A 186 24.81 -7.74 -16.79
CA GLN A 186 24.87 -7.06 -15.49
C GLN A 186 24.60 -8.04 -14.35
N LEU A 187 23.64 -8.95 -14.52
CA LEU A 187 23.33 -10.00 -13.55
C LEU A 187 24.50 -10.99 -13.40
N SER A 188 25.16 -11.37 -14.49
CA SER A 188 26.34 -12.24 -14.45
C SER A 188 27.51 -11.59 -13.72
N ALA A 189 27.76 -10.29 -13.98
CA ALA A 189 28.84 -9.54 -13.34
C ALA A 189 28.62 -9.34 -11.83
N ALA A 190 27.37 -9.32 -11.37
CA ALA A 190 27.02 -9.12 -9.97
C ALA A 190 26.92 -10.43 -9.16
N ALA A 191 26.90 -11.59 -9.82
CA ALA A 191 26.68 -12.87 -9.16
C ALA A 191 27.87 -13.31 -8.27
N PRO A 192 27.62 -13.97 -7.12
CA PRO A 192 26.32 -14.24 -6.52
C PRO A 192 25.72 -13.01 -5.82
N CYS A 193 24.44 -12.73 -6.09
CA CYS A 193 23.72 -11.60 -5.50
C CYS A 193 22.23 -11.94 -5.27
N LEU A 194 21.55 -11.12 -4.47
CA LEU A 194 20.09 -11.16 -4.32
C LEU A 194 19.41 -9.96 -4.99
N ALA A 195 20.10 -8.83 -5.05
CA ALA A 195 19.72 -7.65 -5.83
C ALA A 195 21.00 -6.92 -6.26
N THR A 196 20.92 -6.18 -7.37
CA THR A 196 22.02 -5.38 -7.88
C THR A 196 21.50 -4.09 -8.51
N SER A 197 22.39 -3.11 -8.72
CA SER A 197 22.06 -1.84 -9.34
C SER A 197 23.07 -1.46 -10.41
N PHE A 198 22.59 -0.89 -11.52
CA PHE A 198 23.43 -0.47 -12.64
C PHE A 198 22.73 0.60 -13.49
N PRO A 199 23.46 1.43 -14.26
CA PRO A 199 22.86 2.35 -15.20
C PRO A 199 22.12 1.61 -16.33
N ASN A 200 21.02 2.17 -16.82
CA ASN A 200 20.37 1.66 -18.03
C ASN A 200 21.24 1.92 -19.28
N LEU A 201 20.87 1.31 -20.42
CA LEU A 201 21.61 1.42 -21.68
C LEU A 201 21.82 2.89 -22.13
N GLY A 202 20.83 3.76 -21.89
CA GLY A 202 20.91 5.18 -22.24
C GLY A 202 21.70 6.04 -21.24
N GLY A 203 22.10 5.50 -20.08
CA GLY A 203 22.82 6.24 -19.04
C GLY A 203 22.02 7.36 -18.37
N ASP A 204 20.70 7.38 -18.53
CA ASP A 204 19.79 8.41 -18.01
C ASP A 204 18.94 7.95 -16.82
N ALA A 205 19.05 6.67 -16.44
CA ALA A 205 18.43 6.09 -15.27
C ALA A 205 19.37 5.11 -14.56
N THR A 206 19.24 5.01 -13.23
CA THR A 206 19.76 3.87 -12.47
C THR A 206 18.64 2.83 -12.34
N LEU A 207 18.97 1.56 -12.57
CA LEU A 207 18.06 0.43 -12.39
C LEU A 207 18.49 -0.36 -11.16
N VAL A 208 17.54 -0.74 -10.32
CA VAL A 208 17.72 -1.70 -9.22
C VAL A 208 16.89 -2.92 -9.54
N VAL A 209 17.53 -4.09 -9.63
CA VAL A 209 16.90 -5.34 -10.08
C VAL A 209 17.17 -6.47 -9.09
N PRO A 210 16.23 -7.40 -8.87
CA PRO A 210 16.51 -8.63 -8.16
C PRO A 210 17.40 -9.55 -9.01
N CYS A 211 18.29 -10.29 -8.36
CA CYS A 211 19.09 -11.30 -9.03
C CYS A 211 18.30 -12.60 -9.17
N PRO A 212 18.48 -13.35 -10.27
CA PRO A 212 17.78 -14.61 -10.47
C PRO A 212 18.12 -15.60 -9.35
N PRO A 213 17.17 -16.45 -8.94
CA PRO A 213 17.45 -17.47 -7.94
C PRO A 213 18.55 -18.41 -8.45
N ALA A 214 19.44 -18.85 -7.56
CA ALA A 214 20.51 -19.76 -7.93
C ALA A 214 19.92 -21.06 -8.51
N ALA A 215 20.39 -21.49 -9.68
CA ALA A 215 19.97 -22.74 -10.29
C ALA A 215 20.41 -23.92 -9.43
N LYS A 216 19.45 -24.59 -8.77
CA LYS A 216 19.69 -25.85 -8.07
C LYS A 216 18.71 -26.91 -8.55
N GLY A 217 19.00 -27.50 -9.71
CA GLY A 217 18.40 -28.77 -10.17
C GLY A 217 16.87 -28.84 -10.20
N GLN A 218 16.17 -27.72 -10.17
CA GLN A 218 14.71 -27.61 -10.10
C GLN A 218 14.23 -26.52 -11.05
N PRO A 219 13.00 -26.63 -11.60
CA PRO A 219 12.38 -25.55 -12.35
C PRO A 219 12.36 -24.28 -11.48
N GLN A 220 13.02 -23.22 -11.95
CA GLN A 220 12.99 -21.94 -11.24
C GLN A 220 11.61 -21.31 -11.46
N GLN A 221 10.92 -20.97 -10.38
CA GLN A 221 9.68 -20.18 -10.45
C GLN A 221 10.05 -18.71 -10.73
N LEU A 222 10.49 -18.45 -11.96
CA LEU A 222 10.97 -17.15 -12.39
C LEU A 222 9.83 -16.13 -12.49
N ASP A 223 8.58 -16.55 -12.68
CA ASP A 223 7.45 -15.63 -12.90
C ASP A 223 7.25 -14.62 -11.76
N ALA A 224 7.66 -14.95 -10.53
CA ALA A 224 7.67 -13.98 -9.43
C ALA A 224 8.61 -12.78 -9.69
N TYR A 225 9.56 -12.89 -10.61
CA TYR A 225 10.52 -11.85 -10.96
C TYR A 225 10.08 -11.02 -12.17
N ALA A 226 8.91 -11.30 -12.77
CA ALA A 226 8.47 -10.61 -13.98
C ALA A 226 8.16 -9.12 -13.73
N HIS A 227 7.47 -8.81 -12.63
CA HIS A 227 7.07 -7.46 -12.24
C HIS A 227 6.85 -7.35 -10.72
N LEU A 228 6.67 -6.13 -10.21
CA LEU A 228 6.71 -5.86 -8.77
C LEU A 228 5.61 -6.56 -7.98
N GLY A 229 4.37 -6.59 -8.48
CA GLY A 229 3.28 -7.26 -7.77
C GLY A 229 3.47 -8.78 -7.65
N ALA A 230 3.88 -9.46 -8.73
CA ALA A 230 4.22 -10.88 -8.67
C ALA A 230 5.40 -11.15 -7.71
N PHE A 231 6.34 -10.21 -7.65
CA PHE A 231 7.50 -10.29 -6.76
C PHE A 231 7.10 -10.17 -5.29
N ALA A 232 6.23 -9.21 -4.96
CA ALA A 232 5.69 -9.03 -3.61
C ALA A 232 4.91 -10.28 -3.13
N GLU A 233 4.24 -10.99 -4.04
CA GLU A 233 3.50 -12.21 -3.73
C GLU A 233 4.38 -13.45 -3.61
N GLY A 234 5.29 -13.67 -4.58
CA GLY A 234 5.91 -14.98 -4.79
C GLY A 234 7.42 -15.07 -4.54
N ALA A 235 8.15 -13.95 -4.47
CA ALA A 235 9.61 -14.02 -4.32
C ALA A 235 10.04 -14.42 -2.89
N PRO A 236 11.23 -15.00 -2.68
CA PRO A 236 11.74 -15.29 -1.34
C PRO A 236 11.90 -14.01 -0.50
N ALA A 237 11.57 -14.08 0.80
CA ALA A 237 11.64 -12.92 1.69
C ALA A 237 13.03 -12.26 1.73
N ALA A 238 14.10 -13.05 1.69
CA ALA A 238 15.48 -12.54 1.64
C ALA A 238 15.77 -11.76 0.35
N THR A 239 15.21 -12.18 -0.79
CA THR A 239 15.35 -11.47 -2.06
C THR A 239 14.53 -10.18 -2.06
N ARG A 240 13.33 -10.17 -1.46
CA ARG A 240 12.54 -8.95 -1.30
C ARG A 240 13.21 -7.92 -0.40
N ASP A 241 13.73 -8.36 0.75
CA ASP A 241 14.51 -7.50 1.67
C ASP A 241 15.76 -6.93 0.96
N ALA A 242 16.51 -7.76 0.24
CA ALA A 242 17.68 -7.31 -0.52
C ALA A 242 17.32 -6.26 -1.59
N LEU A 243 16.21 -6.45 -2.32
CA LEU A 243 15.73 -5.48 -3.30
C LEU A 243 15.42 -4.14 -2.62
N TRP A 244 14.61 -4.14 -1.56
CA TRP A 244 14.21 -2.90 -0.88
C TRP A 244 15.38 -2.17 -0.24
N ARG A 245 16.37 -2.88 0.32
CA ARG A 245 17.61 -2.27 0.80
C ARG A 245 18.42 -1.64 -0.34
N ALA A 246 18.50 -2.29 -1.49
CA ALA A 246 19.18 -1.74 -2.66
C ALA A 246 18.45 -0.49 -3.20
N VAL A 247 17.11 -0.49 -3.18
CA VAL A 247 16.29 0.70 -3.47
C VAL A 247 16.58 1.82 -2.47
N GLY A 248 16.69 1.51 -1.17
CA GLY A 248 17.08 2.47 -0.14
C GLY A 248 18.43 3.13 -0.43
N LYS A 249 19.45 2.33 -0.74
CA LYS A 249 20.80 2.83 -1.12
C LYS A 249 20.76 3.75 -2.34
N ALA A 250 20.07 3.33 -3.41
CA ALA A 250 19.91 4.16 -4.61
C ALA A 250 19.11 5.45 -4.34
N ALA A 251 18.11 5.39 -3.46
CA ALA A 251 17.35 6.56 -3.02
C ALA A 251 18.21 7.51 -2.19
N ARG A 252 19.13 7.01 -1.35
CA ARG A 252 20.11 7.87 -0.65
C ARG A 252 20.98 8.67 -1.60
N GLU A 253 21.48 8.02 -2.65
CA GLU A 253 22.24 8.70 -3.70
C GLU A 253 21.39 9.73 -4.45
N ALA A 254 20.14 9.41 -4.75
CA ALA A 254 19.20 10.34 -5.38
C ALA A 254 18.89 11.56 -4.48
N ALA A 255 18.73 11.34 -3.17
CA ALA A 255 18.48 12.39 -2.17
C ALA A 255 19.66 13.36 -2.00
N ALA A 256 20.86 13.03 -2.49
CA ALA A 256 21.99 13.94 -2.50
C ALA A 256 21.98 14.91 -3.71
N LYS A 257 21.17 14.64 -4.74
CA LYS A 257 21.11 15.40 -6.00
C LYS A 257 20.13 16.57 -5.89
N SER A 258 20.50 17.73 -6.44
CA SER A 258 19.57 18.87 -6.56
C SER A 258 18.55 18.72 -7.68
N GLU A 259 18.86 17.92 -8.71
CA GLU A 259 17.88 17.57 -9.71
C GLU A 259 16.99 16.43 -9.19
N PRO A 260 15.66 16.50 -9.40
CA PRO A 260 14.76 15.45 -8.96
C PRO A 260 15.01 14.14 -9.69
N THR A 261 14.77 13.06 -8.95
CA THR A 261 14.77 11.68 -9.41
C THR A 261 13.36 11.12 -9.25
N TRP A 262 12.86 10.51 -10.31
CA TRP A 262 11.55 9.89 -10.36
C TRP A 262 11.71 8.38 -10.22
N ILE A 263 11.05 7.79 -9.22
CA ILE A 263 11.23 6.39 -8.84
C ILE A 263 9.96 5.61 -9.16
N SER A 264 10.07 4.56 -9.97
CA SER A 264 8.91 3.81 -10.44
C SER A 264 9.23 2.38 -10.88
N THR A 265 8.17 1.59 -11.12
CA THR A 265 8.20 0.35 -11.90
C THR A 265 7.17 0.44 -13.02
N GLU A 266 7.55 0.07 -14.24
CA GLU A 266 6.66 0.04 -15.41
C GLU A 266 6.63 -1.38 -15.98
N GLY A 267 7.78 -1.94 -16.38
CA GLY A 267 7.93 -3.38 -16.66
C GLY A 267 7.24 -3.92 -17.91
N THR A 268 6.60 -3.09 -18.76
CA THR A 268 5.89 -3.59 -19.95
C THR A 268 6.82 -3.89 -21.13
N GLY A 269 8.00 -3.28 -21.18
CA GLY A 269 8.98 -3.50 -22.25
C GLY A 269 10.01 -4.60 -21.96
N VAL A 270 10.34 -4.83 -20.69
CA VAL A 270 11.31 -5.85 -20.25
C VAL A 270 10.67 -6.61 -19.08
N PRO A 271 10.32 -7.90 -19.26
CA PRO A 271 9.60 -8.66 -18.24
C PRO A 271 10.57 -9.24 -17.20
N TRP A 272 11.35 -8.36 -16.59
CA TRP A 272 12.14 -8.63 -15.40
C TRP A 272 12.06 -7.42 -14.51
N LEU A 273 11.72 -7.60 -13.24
CA LEU A 273 11.51 -6.50 -12.30
C LEU A 273 12.74 -5.58 -12.28
N HIS A 274 12.48 -4.30 -12.49
CA HIS A 274 13.47 -3.26 -12.35
C HIS A 274 12.82 -2.00 -11.78
N VAL A 275 13.28 -1.59 -10.59
CA VAL A 275 12.95 -0.28 -10.03
C VAL A 275 13.84 0.74 -10.72
N ARG A 276 13.21 1.75 -11.31
CA ARG A 276 13.88 2.77 -12.08
C ARG A 276 14.05 4.04 -11.26
N PHE A 277 15.21 4.66 -11.38
CA PHE A 277 15.53 5.98 -10.86
C PHE A 277 15.85 6.88 -12.06
N ASP A 278 14.81 7.47 -12.64
CA ASP A 278 14.91 8.26 -13.87
C ASP A 278 15.12 9.76 -13.59
N ARG A 279 15.83 10.45 -14.48
CA ARG A 279 16.00 11.92 -14.47
C ARG A 279 14.75 12.70 -14.90
N ARG A 280 13.72 12.01 -15.39
CA ARG A 280 12.46 12.58 -15.88
C ARG A 280 11.31 11.59 -15.61
N PRO A 281 10.06 12.05 -15.44
CA PRO A 281 8.90 11.19 -15.20
C PRO A 281 8.40 10.51 -16.49
N LYS A 282 9.24 9.70 -17.15
CA LYS A 282 8.93 9.10 -18.47
C LYS A 282 7.81 8.05 -18.41
N TYR A 283 7.67 7.36 -17.28
CA TYR A 283 6.78 6.22 -17.09
C TYR A 283 5.74 6.43 -15.98
N PHE A 284 5.49 7.69 -15.62
CA PHE A 284 4.55 8.03 -14.56
C PHE A 284 3.15 8.17 -15.10
N HIS A 285 2.23 7.49 -14.43
CA HIS A 285 0.80 7.50 -14.67
C HIS A 285 0.07 8.34 -13.61
N HIS A 286 0.61 8.47 -12.39
CA HIS A 286 0.05 9.33 -11.35
C HIS A 286 0.48 10.79 -11.58
N GLU A 287 -0.46 11.66 -12.00
CA GLU A 287 -0.15 13.05 -12.39
C GLU A 287 0.54 13.86 -11.29
N PRO A 288 0.09 13.80 -10.02
CA PRO A 288 0.71 14.57 -8.94
C PRO A 288 2.22 14.31 -8.77
N PHE A 289 2.68 13.08 -9.03
CA PHE A 289 4.10 12.73 -8.88
C PHE A 289 4.97 13.15 -10.08
N ARG A 290 4.38 13.58 -11.19
CA ARG A 290 5.12 14.10 -12.35
C ARG A 290 5.67 15.51 -12.11
N ARG A 291 5.12 16.24 -11.15
CA ARG A 291 5.45 17.64 -10.87
C ARG A 291 6.81 17.74 -10.21
N ARG A 292 7.63 18.71 -10.62
CA ARG A 292 8.91 18.99 -9.96
C ARG A 292 8.65 19.43 -8.50
N PRO A 293 9.42 18.93 -7.51
CA PRO A 293 9.38 19.50 -6.17
C PRO A 293 9.62 21.02 -6.21
N PRO A 294 8.86 21.83 -5.47
CA PRO A 294 9.10 23.26 -5.39
C PRO A 294 10.53 23.52 -4.90
N LYS A 295 11.22 24.47 -5.54
CA LYS A 295 12.56 24.89 -5.14
C LYS A 295 12.43 25.60 -3.77
N PRO A 296 13.34 25.39 -2.81
CA PRO A 296 13.36 26.20 -1.60
C PRO A 296 13.46 27.66 -1.99
N ASP A 297 12.63 28.52 -1.41
CA ASP A 297 12.76 29.95 -1.57
C ASP A 297 14.21 30.33 -1.27
N ALA A 298 14.87 31.03 -2.21
CA ALA A 298 16.16 31.62 -1.93
C ALA A 298 16.01 32.46 -0.66
N PRO A 299 16.94 32.36 0.32
CA PRO A 299 16.83 33.15 1.54
C PRO A 299 16.66 34.60 1.13
N ARG A 300 15.49 35.18 1.47
CA ARG A 300 15.21 36.60 1.21
C ARG A 300 16.37 37.35 1.84
N ARG A 301 17.22 37.97 1.01
CA ARG A 301 18.24 38.89 1.50
C ARG A 301 17.48 39.91 2.34
N ARG A 302 17.60 39.84 3.67
CA ARG A 302 17.24 40.96 4.52
C ARG A 302 18.09 42.10 3.98
N MET A 303 17.45 43.07 3.32
CA MET A 303 18.08 44.35 3.09
C MET A 303 18.41 44.86 4.49
N ALA A 304 19.70 44.83 4.83
CA ALA A 304 20.21 45.61 5.94
C ALA A 304 19.97 47.06 5.53
N GLY A 305 18.89 47.64 6.06
CA GLY A 305 18.63 49.07 5.98
C GLY A 305 19.73 49.78 6.75
N ILE A 306 20.43 50.65 6.02
CA ILE A 306 21.36 51.67 6.50
C ILE A 306 20.54 52.78 7.14
#